data_AF-A0A2G9TK21-F1
#
_entry.id   AF-A0A2G9TK21-F1
#
_cell.length_a   1.000
_cell.length_b   1.000
_cell.length_c   1.000
_cell.angle_alpha   90.00
_cell.angle_beta   90.00
_cell.angle_gamma   90.00
#
_symmetry.space_group_name_H-M   'P 1'
#
loop_
_entity.id
_entity.type
_entity.pdbx_description
1 polymer ?
#
loop_
_entity_poly.entity_id
_entity_poly.type
_entity_poly.pdbx_seq_one_letter_code
_entity_poly.pdbx_strand_id
1 'polypeptide(L)'
;DDAEHDRTLEHVERMLTDVHANFYQHYDRTKEIRDVKVVISYIKKQVLRDLVIVLSGVVPLGMKIEHSEAYRLCVQFGATVADQVTEQTTHLIAVRWGTTKVMAACKLGIPIVTPLWLYACVEKLLKADEKEFELTKDSKPPEGRPLGGKIIPELTSIDAMKKETIAAMEHEVWFRKS
;
A
#
# COMPACT_ATOMS: atom_id res chain seq x y z
N ASP A 1 -23.99 -8.50 -8.67
CA ASP A 1 -23.29 -7.61 -7.72
C ASP A 1 -22.19 -6.90 -8.48
N ASP A 2 -22.60 -5.89 -9.25
CA ASP A 2 -21.79 -5.28 -10.32
C ASP A 2 -21.34 -3.84 -9.97
N ALA A 3 -21.66 -3.36 -8.76
CA ALA A 3 -21.35 -1.99 -8.33
C ALA A 3 -19.94 -1.83 -7.74
N GLU A 4 -19.28 -2.93 -7.33
CA GLU A 4 -17.92 -2.88 -6.75
C GLU A 4 -16.83 -2.91 -7.85
N HIS A 5 -17.14 -3.43 -9.04
CA HIS A 5 -16.25 -3.37 -10.21
C HIS A 5 -16.05 -1.94 -10.77
N ASP A 6 -16.97 -1.01 -10.47
CA ASP A 6 -17.00 0.33 -11.08
C ASP A 6 -15.94 1.27 -10.49
N ARG A 7 -15.66 1.17 -9.18
CA ARG A 7 -14.69 2.06 -8.52
C ARG A 7 -13.24 1.65 -8.78
N THR A 8 -12.96 0.38 -9.06
CA THR A 8 -11.60 -0.09 -9.33
C THR A 8 -10.98 0.64 -10.52
N LEU A 9 -11.76 0.85 -11.59
CA LEU A 9 -11.34 1.59 -12.78
C LEU A 9 -10.99 3.04 -12.47
N GLU A 10 -11.77 3.72 -11.62
CA GLU A 10 -11.49 5.10 -11.22
C GLU A 10 -10.15 5.24 -10.45
N HIS A 11 -9.84 4.28 -9.56
CA HIS A 11 -8.56 4.30 -8.83
C HIS A 11 -7.37 4.09 -9.77
N VAL A 12 -7.54 3.20 -10.74
CA VAL A 12 -6.55 2.90 -11.78
C VAL A 12 -6.31 4.11 -12.68
N GLU A 13 -7.38 4.74 -13.18
CA GLU A 13 -7.30 5.92 -14.04
C GLU A 13 -6.52 7.06 -13.37
N ARG A 14 -6.80 7.29 -12.08
CA ARG A 14 -6.07 8.28 -11.28
C ARG A 14 -4.58 7.99 -11.22
N MET A 15 -4.21 6.73 -10.92
CA MET A 15 -2.81 6.33 -10.88
C MET A 15 -2.11 6.51 -12.24
N LEU A 16 -2.77 6.10 -13.33
CA LEU A 16 -2.22 6.24 -14.68
C LEU A 16 -2.00 7.70 -15.04
N THR A 17 -2.94 8.58 -14.65
CA THR A 17 -2.80 10.03 -14.81
C THR A 17 -1.59 10.56 -14.05
N ASP A 18 -1.40 10.15 -12.80
CA ASP A 18 -0.24 10.56 -11.99
C ASP A 18 1.08 10.06 -12.60
N VAL A 19 1.11 8.82 -13.11
CA VAL A 19 2.27 8.26 -13.80
C VAL A 19 2.59 9.06 -15.06
N HIS A 20 1.59 9.33 -15.90
CA HIS A 20 1.74 10.10 -17.13
C HIS A 20 2.27 11.51 -16.84
N ALA A 21 1.66 12.21 -15.88
CA ALA A 21 2.07 13.55 -15.50
C ALA A 21 3.52 13.58 -15.00
N ASN A 22 3.90 12.66 -14.10
CA ASN A 22 5.25 12.62 -13.53
C ASN A 22 6.31 12.25 -14.58
N PHE A 23 5.99 11.30 -15.47
CA PHE A 23 6.88 10.87 -16.54
C PHE A 23 7.13 11.99 -17.56
N TYR A 24 6.06 12.60 -18.09
CA TYR A 24 6.19 13.65 -19.10
C TYR A 24 6.79 14.93 -18.53
N GLN A 25 6.44 15.32 -17.29
CA GLN A 25 7.10 16.46 -16.63
C GLN A 25 8.61 16.24 -16.47
N HIS A 26 9.03 15.02 -16.15
CA HIS A 26 10.45 14.68 -16.10
C HIS A 26 11.10 14.80 -17.48
N TYR A 27 10.51 14.15 -18.49
CA TYR A 27 11.03 14.16 -19.85
C TYR A 27 11.09 15.57 -20.45
N ASP A 28 10.06 16.40 -20.26
CA ASP A 28 10.05 17.75 -20.81
C ASP A 28 11.19 18.60 -20.25
N ARG A 29 11.54 18.38 -18.98
CA ARG A 29 12.62 19.07 -18.27
C ARG A 29 14.02 18.54 -18.59
N THR A 30 14.21 17.22 -18.60
CA THR A 30 15.54 16.60 -18.73
C THR A 30 15.85 16.09 -20.13
N LYS A 31 14.82 15.90 -20.97
CA LYS A 31 14.86 15.18 -22.26
C LYS A 31 15.32 13.71 -22.15
N GLU A 32 15.31 13.18 -20.94
CA GLU A 32 15.68 11.80 -20.62
C GLU A 32 14.44 10.95 -20.32
N ILE A 33 14.43 9.73 -20.84
CA ILE A 33 13.37 8.75 -20.56
C ILE A 33 13.70 8.11 -19.21
N ARG A 34 12.82 8.29 -18.24
CA ARG A 34 12.91 7.61 -16.94
C ARG A 34 12.15 6.29 -17.00
N ASP A 35 12.74 5.22 -16.49
CA ASP A 35 12.05 3.93 -16.38
C ASP A 35 10.73 4.13 -15.61
N VAL A 36 9.61 3.82 -16.27
CA VAL A 36 8.26 3.97 -15.71
C VAL A 36 8.09 3.17 -14.42
N LYS A 37 8.82 2.05 -14.25
CA LYS A 37 8.83 1.29 -12.98
C LYS A 37 9.31 2.14 -11.81
N VAL A 38 10.26 3.04 -12.05
CA VAL A 38 10.77 3.99 -11.04
C VAL A 38 9.70 5.02 -10.69
N VAL A 39 8.97 5.53 -11.69
CA VAL A 39 7.86 6.48 -11.49
C VAL A 39 6.73 5.82 -10.69
N ILE A 40 6.32 4.61 -11.07
CA ILE A 40 5.28 3.85 -10.36
C ILE A 40 5.73 3.53 -8.94
N SER A 41 6.98 3.10 -8.75
CA SER A 41 7.50 2.85 -7.40
C SER A 41 7.51 4.13 -6.57
N TYR A 42 7.84 5.28 -7.17
CA TYR A 42 7.76 6.57 -6.51
C TYR A 42 6.33 6.89 -6.07
N ILE A 43 5.33 6.74 -6.96
CA ILE A 43 3.92 7.00 -6.67
C ILE A 43 3.39 6.08 -5.56
N LYS A 44 3.66 4.76 -5.65
CA LYS A 44 3.28 3.81 -4.59
C LYS A 44 3.84 4.22 -3.23
N LYS A 45 5.10 4.66 -3.19
CA LYS A 45 5.75 5.12 -1.96
C LYS A 45 5.17 6.41 -1.38
N GLN A 46 4.32 7.14 -2.10
CA GLN A 46 3.64 8.32 -1.55
C GLN A 46 2.51 7.95 -0.59
N VAL A 47 1.92 6.78 -0.77
CA VAL A 47 0.66 6.39 -0.11
C VAL A 47 0.82 6.34 1.40
N LEU A 48 1.88 5.69 1.88
CA LEU A 48 2.19 5.55 3.31
C LEU A 48 3.51 6.24 3.68
N ARG A 49 3.89 7.27 2.92
CA ARG A 49 5.12 8.03 3.17
C ARG A 49 5.11 8.58 4.60
N ASP A 50 6.28 8.55 5.23
CA ASP A 50 6.55 9.10 6.57
C ASP A 50 5.76 8.41 7.70
N LEU A 51 5.05 7.31 7.39
CA LEU A 51 4.40 6.50 8.40
C LEU A 51 5.40 5.50 9.01
N VAL A 52 5.44 5.46 10.34
CA VAL A 52 6.09 4.41 11.11
C VAL A 52 5.02 3.44 11.60
N ILE A 53 5.08 2.21 11.10
CA ILE A 53 4.07 1.17 11.33
C ILE A 53 4.67 0.08 12.20
N VAL A 54 3.93 -0.36 13.21
CA VAL A 54 4.26 -1.55 13.99
C VAL A 54 3.25 -2.65 13.67
N LEU A 55 3.73 -3.89 13.58
CA LEU A 55 2.93 -5.07 13.29
C LEU A 55 2.73 -5.92 14.56
N SER A 56 1.49 -6.32 14.85
CA SER A 56 1.13 -7.12 16.03
C SER A 56 0.21 -8.30 15.70
N GLY A 57 0.74 -9.52 15.81
CA GLY A 57 -0.02 -10.76 15.57
C GLY A 57 -0.32 -11.06 14.10
N VAL A 58 0.15 -10.23 13.17
CA VAL A 58 -0.02 -10.43 11.72
C VAL A 58 1.00 -11.42 11.12
N VAL A 59 2.14 -11.62 11.79
CA VAL A 59 3.23 -12.49 11.33
C VAL A 59 3.09 -13.87 11.97
N PRO A 60 3.08 -14.97 11.20
CA PRO A 60 3.09 -16.33 11.74
C PRO A 60 4.29 -16.59 12.67
N LEU A 61 4.10 -17.45 13.67
CA LEU A 61 5.19 -17.87 14.57
C LEU A 61 6.31 -18.56 13.79
N GLY A 62 7.57 -18.20 14.08
CA GLY A 62 8.75 -18.75 13.40
C GLY A 62 9.08 -18.10 12.04
N MET A 63 8.25 -17.18 11.55
CA MET A 63 8.55 -16.40 10.35
C MET A 63 9.20 -15.07 10.72
N LYS A 64 10.27 -14.69 10.00
CA LYS A 64 10.82 -13.34 10.09
C LYS A 64 9.83 -12.32 9.54
N ILE A 65 9.70 -11.17 10.22
CA ILE A 65 8.72 -10.13 9.86
C ILE A 65 8.88 -9.64 8.43
N GLU A 66 10.11 -9.59 7.91
CA GLU A 66 10.43 -9.10 6.57
C GLU A 66 9.89 -10.00 5.45
N HIS A 67 9.62 -11.27 5.78
CA HIS A 67 9.01 -12.23 4.86
C HIS A 67 7.47 -12.20 4.91
N SER A 68 6.89 -11.51 5.88
CA SER A 68 5.44 -11.32 5.92
C SER A 68 4.97 -10.40 4.80
N GLU A 69 3.80 -10.70 4.26
CA GLU A 69 3.16 -9.88 3.24
C GLU A 69 2.85 -8.46 3.73
N ALA A 70 2.32 -8.33 4.95
CA ALA A 70 2.03 -7.03 5.55
C ALA A 70 3.29 -6.14 5.59
N TYR A 71 4.45 -6.70 5.96
CA TYR A 71 5.71 -5.96 5.93
C TYR A 71 6.08 -5.51 4.51
N ARG A 72 6.03 -6.42 3.53
CA ARG A 72 6.38 -6.10 2.13
C ARG A 72 5.48 -5.00 1.58
N LEU A 73 4.18 -5.05 1.85
CA LEU A 73 3.23 -4.02 1.42
C LEU A 73 3.52 -2.67 2.10
N CYS A 74 3.74 -2.65 3.42
CA CYS A 74 4.11 -1.42 4.12
C CYS A 74 5.33 -0.73 3.46
N VAL A 75 6.41 -1.49 3.25
CA VAL A 75 7.66 -0.96 2.66
C VAL A 75 7.46 -0.56 1.19
N GLN A 76 6.74 -1.37 0.41
CA GLN A 76 6.47 -1.07 -1.00
C GLN A 76 5.66 0.23 -1.17
N PHE A 77 4.80 0.55 -0.21
CA PHE A 77 3.96 1.74 -0.20
C PHE A 77 4.53 2.90 0.61
N GLY A 78 5.80 2.81 1.03
CA GLY A 78 6.58 3.93 1.56
C GLY A 78 6.59 4.07 3.08
N ALA A 79 5.99 3.13 3.82
CA ALA A 79 6.06 3.11 5.26
C ALA A 79 7.39 2.53 5.77
N THR A 80 7.80 2.98 6.95
CA THR A 80 8.86 2.34 7.75
C THR A 80 8.22 1.38 8.73
N VAL A 81 8.66 0.12 8.75
CA VAL A 81 8.17 -0.86 9.73
C VAL A 81 9.14 -0.93 10.91
N ALA A 82 8.62 -0.68 12.11
CA ALA A 82 9.35 -0.79 13.36
C ALA A 82 8.94 -2.06 14.13
N ASP A 83 9.85 -2.59 14.94
CA ASP A 83 9.56 -3.75 15.76
C ASP A 83 8.75 -3.38 17.01
N GLN A 84 9.08 -2.27 17.66
CA GLN A 84 8.46 -1.86 18.92
C GLN A 84 7.64 -0.58 18.77
N VAL A 85 6.62 -0.46 19.60
CA VAL A 85 5.82 0.76 19.71
C VAL A 85 6.64 1.80 20.47
N THR A 86 6.86 2.94 19.83
CA THR A 86 7.61 4.10 20.33
C THR A 86 6.85 5.40 20.07
N GLU A 87 7.35 6.53 20.54
CA GLU A 87 6.77 7.86 20.27
C GLU A 87 6.76 8.24 18.78
N GLN A 88 7.63 7.63 17.97
CA GLN A 88 7.67 7.82 16.52
C GLN A 88 6.63 6.95 15.80
N THR A 89 6.02 5.99 16.49
CA THR A 89 5.04 5.07 15.89
C THR A 89 3.77 5.84 15.55
N THR A 90 3.42 5.80 14.27
CA THR A 90 2.23 6.49 13.75
C THR A 90 1.00 5.59 13.73
N HIS A 91 1.18 4.28 13.50
CA HIS A 91 0.08 3.32 13.37
C HIS A 91 0.52 1.95 13.92
N LEU A 92 -0.43 1.25 14.53
CA LEU A 92 -0.30 -0.15 14.88
C LEU A 92 -1.28 -0.98 14.04
N ILE A 93 -0.77 -1.93 13.27
CA ILE A 93 -1.61 -2.92 12.57
C ILE A 93 -1.68 -4.19 13.41
N ALA A 94 -2.89 -4.57 13.82
CA ALA A 94 -3.11 -5.70 14.72
C ALA A 94 -4.33 -6.54 14.34
N VAL A 95 -4.23 -7.86 14.55
CA VAL A 95 -5.36 -8.81 14.32
C VAL A 95 -6.13 -9.15 15.59
N ARG A 96 -5.56 -8.88 16.75
CA ARG A 96 -6.08 -9.30 18.05
C ARG A 96 -5.88 -8.18 19.06
N TRP A 97 -6.94 -7.87 19.79
CA TRP A 97 -6.87 -6.95 20.91
C TRP A 97 -6.06 -7.55 22.07
N GLY A 98 -5.53 -6.70 22.94
CA GLY A 98 -4.93 -7.10 24.23
C GLY A 98 -3.48 -7.59 24.18
N THR A 99 -2.81 -7.54 23.03
CA THR A 99 -1.35 -7.80 22.97
C THR A 99 -0.57 -6.68 23.66
N THR A 100 0.67 -6.96 24.08
CA THR A 100 1.55 -5.93 24.67
C THR A 100 1.71 -4.71 23.77
N LYS A 101 1.84 -4.92 22.45
CA LYS A 101 1.96 -3.83 21.46
C LYS A 101 0.67 -3.02 21.36
N VAL A 102 -0.50 -3.67 21.36
CA VAL A 102 -1.82 -3.00 21.41
C VAL A 102 -1.95 -2.14 22.66
N MET A 103 -1.63 -2.70 23.83
CA MET A 103 -1.71 -1.96 25.09
C MET A 103 -0.73 -0.78 25.14
N ALA A 104 0.46 -0.89 24.52
CA ALA A 104 1.40 0.22 24.40
C ALA A 104 0.86 1.33 23.48
N ALA A 105 0.32 0.96 22.31
CA ALA A 105 -0.28 1.91 21.38
C ALA A 105 -1.48 2.66 22.00
N CYS A 106 -2.35 1.96 22.74
CA CYS A 106 -3.47 2.60 23.46
C CYS A 106 -2.98 3.67 24.43
N LYS A 107 -1.91 3.41 25.19
CA LYS A 107 -1.36 4.37 26.17
C LYS A 107 -0.83 5.64 25.50
N LEU A 108 -0.30 5.51 24.28
CA LEU A 108 0.25 6.63 23.51
C LEU A 108 -0.79 7.30 22.61
N GLY A 109 -2.05 6.82 22.59
CA GLY A 109 -3.09 7.34 21.70
C GLY A 109 -2.81 7.07 20.22
N ILE A 110 -2.01 6.05 19.90
CA ILE A 110 -1.67 5.68 18.53
C ILE A 110 -2.86 4.94 17.91
N PRO A 111 -3.28 5.29 16.67
CA PRO A 111 -4.30 4.55 15.93
C PRO A 111 -3.97 3.05 15.82
N ILE A 112 -4.95 2.22 16.17
CA ILE A 112 -4.85 0.75 16.10
C ILE A 112 -5.84 0.27 15.07
N VAL A 113 -5.33 -0.27 13.96
CA VAL A 113 -6.13 -0.69 12.82
C VAL A 113 -5.96 -2.17 12.54
N THR A 114 -6.96 -2.75 11.89
CA THR A 114 -6.88 -4.12 11.36
C THR A 114 -6.03 -4.16 10.09
N PRO A 115 -5.54 -5.35 9.66
CA PRO A 115 -4.83 -5.48 8.39
C PRO A 115 -5.61 -5.01 7.16
N LEU A 116 -6.94 -4.97 7.24
CA LEU A 116 -7.83 -4.48 6.18
C LEU A 116 -7.53 -3.03 5.81
N TRP A 117 -7.09 -2.20 6.76
CA TRP A 117 -6.65 -0.84 6.48
C TRP A 117 -5.50 -0.79 5.46
N LEU A 118 -4.49 -1.65 5.65
CA LEU A 118 -3.35 -1.72 4.73
C LEU A 118 -3.80 -2.18 3.35
N TYR A 119 -4.72 -3.14 3.28
CA TYR A 119 -5.24 -3.62 2.00
C TYR A 119 -6.06 -2.55 1.28
N ALA A 120 -6.92 -1.83 2.00
CA ALA A 120 -7.66 -0.70 1.45
C ALA A 120 -6.70 0.39 0.94
N CYS A 121 -5.61 0.67 1.66
CA CYS A 121 -4.59 1.61 1.21
C CYS A 121 -3.94 1.19 -0.11
N VAL A 122 -3.64 -0.10 -0.22
CA VAL A 122 -2.97 -0.70 -1.36
C VAL A 122 -3.90 -0.76 -2.57
N GLU A 123 -5.15 -1.17 -2.38
CA GLU A 123 -6.20 -1.25 -3.41
C GLU A 123 -6.55 0.12 -3.97
N LYS A 124 -6.80 1.10 -3.10
CA LYS A 124 -7.18 2.46 -3.51
C LYS A 124 -5.98 3.32 -3.93
N LEU A 125 -4.76 2.82 -3.70
CA LEU A 125 -3.49 3.54 -3.86
C LEU A 125 -3.49 4.89 -3.13
N LEU A 126 -4.12 4.92 -1.95
CA LEU A 126 -4.37 6.13 -1.18
C LEU A 126 -4.53 5.76 0.29
N LYS A 127 -4.01 6.59 1.20
CA LYS A 127 -4.13 6.31 2.63
C LYS A 127 -5.61 6.28 3.04
N ALA A 128 -6.08 5.13 3.51
CA ALA A 128 -7.44 4.95 4.01
C ALA A 128 -7.62 5.61 5.39
N ASP A 129 -8.86 5.96 5.72
CA ASP A 129 -9.21 6.46 7.05
C ASP A 129 -9.04 5.35 8.09
N GLU A 130 -8.27 5.59 9.14
CA GLU A 130 -8.01 4.64 10.20
C GLU A 130 -9.30 4.22 10.94
N LYS A 131 -10.28 5.13 11.04
CA LYS A 131 -11.53 4.89 11.77
C LYS A 131 -12.39 3.82 11.12
N GLU A 132 -12.35 3.70 9.79
CA GLU A 132 -13.09 2.66 9.06
C GLU A 132 -12.60 1.25 9.39
N PHE A 133 -11.37 1.13 9.88
CA PHE A 133 -10.68 -0.14 10.08
C PHE A 133 -10.15 -0.30 11.52
N GLU A 134 -10.67 0.50 12.45
CA GLU A 134 -10.23 0.50 13.84
C GLU A 134 -10.40 -0.90 14.46
N LEU A 135 -9.34 -1.38 15.12
CA LEU A 135 -9.42 -2.58 15.94
C LEU A 135 -9.93 -2.16 17.32
N THR A 136 -11.02 -2.76 17.77
CA THR A 136 -11.60 -2.51 19.09
C THR A 136 -11.58 -3.77 19.95
N LYS A 137 -11.99 -3.65 21.22
CA LYS A 137 -12.15 -4.79 22.14
C LYS A 137 -13.17 -5.81 21.65
N ASP A 138 -14.16 -5.36 20.89
CA ASP A 138 -15.25 -6.18 20.36
C ASP A 138 -14.93 -6.76 18.98
N SER A 139 -13.81 -6.35 18.36
CA SER A 139 -13.34 -6.91 17.10
C SER A 139 -13.04 -8.40 17.25
N LYS A 140 -13.77 -9.22 16.50
CA LYS A 140 -13.48 -10.65 16.40
C LYS A 140 -12.27 -10.84 15.48
N PRO A 141 -11.31 -11.71 15.84
CA PRO A 141 -10.27 -12.11 14.90
C PRO A 141 -10.93 -12.69 13.65
N PRO A 142 -10.46 -12.36 12.44
CA PRO A 142 -11.02 -12.93 11.22
C PRO A 142 -10.96 -14.46 11.28
N GLU A 143 -12.08 -15.13 11.00
CA GLU A 143 -12.13 -16.60 10.92
C GLU A 143 -11.39 -17.06 9.65
N GLY A 144 -10.20 -17.65 9.82
CA GLY A 144 -9.35 -18.12 8.73
C GLY A 144 -7.90 -17.66 8.86
N ARG A 145 -7.07 -17.91 7.83
CA ARG A 145 -5.73 -17.30 7.80
C ARG A 145 -5.93 -15.77 7.78
N PRO A 146 -5.25 -15.01 8.65
CA PRO A 146 -5.34 -13.54 8.64
C PRO A 146 -4.85 -12.93 7.31
N LEU A 147 -4.20 -13.74 6.47
CA LEU A 147 -3.57 -13.40 5.20
C LEU A 147 -3.99 -14.39 4.07
N GLY A 148 -5.22 -14.90 4.12
CA GLY A 148 -5.74 -15.95 3.24
C GLY A 148 -5.96 -15.55 1.78
N GLY A 149 -4.89 -15.22 1.04
CA GLY A 149 -4.67 -15.64 -0.35
C GLY A 149 -5.71 -15.39 -1.45
N LYS A 150 -6.68 -14.47 -1.32
CA LYS A 150 -7.70 -14.28 -2.37
C LYS A 150 -7.95 -12.86 -2.89
N ILE A 151 -7.29 -11.81 -2.40
CA ILE A 151 -7.42 -10.46 -3.00
C ILE A 151 -6.04 -9.83 -3.19
N ILE A 152 -5.27 -10.40 -4.11
CA ILE A 152 -4.13 -9.74 -4.77
C ILE A 152 -4.06 -10.05 -6.29
N PRO A 153 -5.12 -10.50 -7.02
CA PRO A 153 -5.06 -10.47 -8.48
C PRO A 153 -5.01 -9.05 -9.05
N GLU A 154 -5.88 -8.11 -8.64
CA GLU A 154 -5.91 -6.76 -9.25
C GLU A 154 -4.66 -5.90 -8.97
N LEU A 155 -3.98 -6.12 -7.85
CA LEU A 155 -2.72 -5.41 -7.56
C LEU A 155 -1.56 -5.91 -8.44
N THR A 156 -1.67 -7.14 -8.95
CA THR A 156 -0.85 -7.62 -10.06
C THR A 156 -1.36 -7.13 -11.42
N SER A 157 -2.63 -6.73 -11.54
CA SER A 157 -3.15 -6.06 -12.75
C SER A 157 -2.59 -4.65 -12.94
N ILE A 158 -2.18 -3.92 -11.90
CA ILE A 158 -1.35 -2.72 -12.07
C ILE A 158 -0.03 -3.10 -12.74
N ASP A 159 0.56 -4.23 -12.34
CA ASP A 159 1.77 -4.79 -12.95
C ASP A 159 1.53 -5.35 -14.37
N ALA A 160 0.28 -5.64 -14.74
CA ALA A 160 -0.13 -6.04 -16.09
C ALA A 160 -0.42 -4.82 -17.00
N MET A 161 -1.17 -3.81 -16.51
CA MET A 161 -1.40 -2.53 -17.19
C MET A 161 -0.10 -1.79 -17.49
N LYS A 162 0.90 -1.95 -16.61
CA LYS A 162 2.29 -1.54 -16.87
C LYS A 162 2.75 -1.92 -18.27
N LYS A 163 2.44 -3.11 -18.78
CA LYS A 163 3.06 -3.57 -20.03
C LYS A 163 2.55 -2.79 -21.25
N GLU A 164 1.26 -2.50 -21.29
CA GLU A 164 0.62 -1.77 -22.39
C GLU A 164 0.85 -0.27 -22.29
N THR A 165 0.69 0.32 -21.09
CA THR A 165 0.93 1.75 -20.89
C THR A 165 2.40 2.11 -21.08
N ILE A 166 3.35 1.29 -20.59
CA ILE A 166 4.79 1.51 -20.81
C ILE A 166 5.12 1.44 -22.29
N ALA A 167 4.64 0.41 -23.00
CA ALA A 167 4.89 0.27 -24.42
C ALA A 167 4.35 1.46 -25.22
N ALA A 168 3.15 1.97 -24.87
CA ALA A 168 2.56 3.13 -25.52
C ALA A 168 3.37 4.42 -25.25
N MET A 169 3.73 4.69 -23.99
CA MET A 169 4.48 5.89 -23.60
C MET A 169 5.91 5.90 -24.17
N GLU A 170 6.61 4.76 -24.14
CA GLU A 170 7.96 4.63 -24.73
C GLU A 170 7.91 4.83 -26.25
N HIS A 171 6.90 4.26 -26.91
CA HIS A 171 6.73 4.38 -28.37
C HIS A 171 6.38 5.81 -28.81
N GLU A 172 5.51 6.53 -28.08
CA GLU A 172 5.19 7.93 -28.34
C GLU A 172 6.42 8.86 -28.24
N VAL A 173 7.25 8.65 -27.21
CA VAL A 173 8.49 9.44 -27.06
C VAL A 173 9.50 9.10 -28.16
N TRP A 174 9.61 7.83 -28.55
CA TRP A 174 10.48 7.40 -29.64
C TRP A 174 10.09 8.06 -30.98
N PHE A 175 8.79 8.11 -31.28
CA PHE A 175 8.28 8.77 -32.48
C PHE A 175 8.52 10.29 -32.47
N ARG A 176 8.43 10.94 -31.30
CA ARG A 176 8.73 12.38 -31.16
C ARG A 176 10.21 12.74 -31.31
N LYS A 177 11.12 11.77 -31.18
CA LYS A 177 12.58 11.96 -31.39
C LYS A 177 13.02 11.71 -32.82
N SER A 178 12.21 11.04 -33.64
CA SER A 178 12.51 10.67 -35.03
C SER A 178 11.93 11.66 -36.04
#